data_AF-A0A955NVL5-F1
#
_entry.id   AF-A0A955NVL5-F1
#
_cell.length_a   1.000
_cell.length_b   1.000
_cell.length_c   1.000
_cell.angle_alpha   90.00
_cell.angle_beta   90.00
_cell.angle_gamma   90.00
#
_symmetry.space_group_name_H-M   'P 1'
#
loop_
_entity.id
_entity.type
_entity.pdbx_description
1 polymer ?
#
loop_
_entity_poly.entity_id
_entity_poly.type
_entity_poly.pdbx_seq_one_letter_code
_entity_poly.pdbx_strand_id
1 'polypeptide(L)'
;MGTSSGEETMEWHDVGEPGIQICGLPFFAANDDEWWRFPQDSAKNIPDYVWETSKASSGARLRFRTDSSRLALRMEWISIAENDNLHRYGAAGLDAYVDGEYLRTVVPPSLVVHELDLFSGVTKKERDICLYLPLFSVVKVIGLGINEGSNLASPEPFTLPDPVVFYGTSITHGGCASRPGMAYPALVGRHLDRPVINLGFSGNGKMDIELADLL
;
A
#
# COMPACT_ATOMS: atom_id res chain seq x y z
N MET A 1 0.20 31.80 -30.64
CA MET A 1 0.32 30.44 -31.20
C MET A 1 -0.04 29.48 -30.07
N GLY A 2 -1.24 28.90 -30.13
CA GLY A 2 -1.68 27.93 -29.12
C GLY A 2 -0.88 26.65 -29.29
N THR A 3 -0.11 26.27 -28.29
CA THR A 3 0.40 24.91 -28.18
C THR A 3 -0.80 24.02 -27.96
N SER A 4 -1.15 23.19 -28.95
CA SER A 4 -1.99 22.03 -28.72
C SER A 4 -1.25 21.15 -27.71
N SER A 5 -1.63 21.21 -26.44
CA SER A 5 -1.33 20.14 -25.49
C SER A 5 -2.07 18.92 -26.02
N GLY A 6 -1.41 18.08 -26.81
CA GLY A 6 -1.93 16.74 -27.06
C GLY A 6 -2.22 16.14 -25.70
N GLU A 7 -3.47 15.75 -25.45
CA GLU A 7 -3.82 15.02 -24.24
C GLU A 7 -2.93 13.78 -24.22
N GLU A 8 -2.01 13.72 -23.27
CA GLU A 8 -1.18 12.53 -23.11
C GLU A 8 -2.11 11.39 -22.69
N THR A 9 -2.26 10.40 -23.56
CA THR A 9 -3.04 9.19 -23.33
C THR A 9 -2.42 8.38 -22.18
N MET A 10 -3.27 7.72 -21.38
CA MET A 10 -2.81 6.79 -20.34
C MET A 10 -2.97 5.35 -20.80
N GLU A 11 -2.00 4.54 -20.43
CA GLU A 11 -2.09 3.09 -20.41
C GLU A 11 -2.28 2.59 -18.97
N TRP A 12 -3.00 1.48 -18.81
CA TRP A 12 -3.33 0.89 -17.52
C TRP A 12 -2.68 -0.48 -17.42
N HIS A 13 -1.89 -0.68 -16.37
CA HIS A 13 -1.18 -1.92 -16.08
C HIS A 13 -1.83 -2.66 -14.92
N ASP A 14 -1.85 -3.99 -15.02
CA ASP A 14 -2.14 -4.85 -13.87
C ASP A 14 -0.99 -4.77 -12.87
N VAL A 15 -1.30 -4.73 -11.58
CA VAL A 15 -0.32 -4.58 -10.49
C VAL A 15 0.59 -5.81 -10.31
N GLY A 16 0.22 -6.96 -10.88
CA GLY A 16 1.04 -8.15 -10.98
C GLY A 16 2.00 -8.16 -12.18
N GLU A 17 1.96 -7.15 -13.06
CA GLU A 17 2.87 -7.06 -14.21
C GLU A 17 4.35 -6.91 -13.76
N PRO A 18 5.30 -7.45 -14.56
CA PRO A 18 6.72 -7.21 -14.34
C PRO A 18 7.03 -5.71 -14.26
N GLY A 19 7.83 -5.33 -13.27
CA GLY A 19 8.20 -3.93 -13.02
C GLY A 19 7.46 -3.31 -11.82
N ILE A 20 6.33 -3.88 -11.41
CA ILE A 20 5.62 -3.47 -10.20
C ILE A 20 5.94 -4.45 -9.06
N GLN A 21 6.36 -3.91 -7.92
CA GLN A 21 6.67 -4.69 -6.73
C GLN A 21 5.62 -4.45 -5.64
N ILE A 22 4.88 -5.49 -5.28
CA ILE A 22 4.03 -5.53 -4.09
C ILE A 22 4.91 -5.90 -2.89
N CYS A 23 4.90 -5.08 -1.84
CA CYS A 23 5.66 -5.32 -0.62
C CYS A 23 4.75 -5.34 0.61
N GLY A 24 5.19 -6.03 1.66
CA GLY A 24 4.49 -6.09 2.95
C GLY A 24 3.34 -7.10 3.00
N LEU A 25 3.09 -7.81 1.89
CA LEU A 25 2.07 -8.85 1.75
C LEU A 25 2.70 -10.16 1.25
N PRO A 26 3.34 -10.94 2.12
CA PRO A 26 4.03 -12.17 1.72
C PRO A 26 3.09 -13.24 1.16
N PHE A 27 1.79 -13.14 1.45
CA PHE A 27 0.77 -14.10 1.05
C PHE A 27 -0.11 -13.62 -0.12
N PHE A 28 0.24 -12.51 -0.79
CA PHE A 28 -0.59 -11.92 -1.85
C PHE A 28 -1.02 -12.93 -2.93
N ALA A 29 -0.04 -13.63 -3.52
CA ALA A 29 -0.31 -14.68 -4.52
C ALA A 29 -1.04 -15.91 -3.95
N ALA A 30 -0.85 -16.21 -2.65
CA ALA A 30 -1.54 -17.31 -1.98
C ALA A 30 -2.98 -16.95 -1.56
N ASN A 31 -3.34 -15.66 -1.66
CA ASN A 31 -4.63 -15.10 -1.29
C ASN A 31 -5.47 -14.74 -2.52
N ASP A 32 -5.20 -15.35 -3.68
CA ASP A 32 -5.89 -15.01 -4.93
C ASP A 32 -5.89 -13.48 -5.22
N ASP A 33 -4.73 -12.85 -4.99
CA ASP A 33 -4.48 -11.41 -5.16
C ASP A 33 -5.29 -10.50 -4.23
N GLU A 34 -5.77 -11.03 -3.10
CA GLU A 34 -6.32 -10.23 -2.01
C GLU A 34 -5.21 -9.55 -1.19
N TRP A 35 -5.45 -8.28 -0.84
CA TRP A 35 -4.47 -7.40 -0.18
C TRP A 35 -4.37 -7.62 1.34
N TRP A 36 -4.49 -8.89 1.77
CA TRP A 36 -4.57 -9.30 3.17
C TRP A 36 -3.22 -9.76 3.72
N ARG A 37 -3.02 -9.55 5.02
CA ARG A 37 -1.72 -9.77 5.69
C ARG A 37 -1.49 -11.20 6.15
N PHE A 38 -2.52 -12.04 6.14
CA PHE A 38 -2.44 -13.46 6.48
C PHE A 38 -3.01 -14.34 5.37
N PRO A 39 -2.55 -15.60 5.26
CA PRO A 39 -3.03 -16.52 4.24
C PRO A 39 -4.50 -16.86 4.51
N GLN A 40 -5.32 -16.94 3.47
CA GLN A 40 -6.76 -17.21 3.57
C GLN A 40 -7.06 -18.50 4.33
N ASP A 41 -6.21 -19.51 4.19
CA ASP A 41 -6.35 -20.78 4.92
C ASP A 41 -6.16 -20.68 6.44
N SER A 42 -5.58 -19.59 6.95
CA SER A 42 -5.45 -19.36 8.39
C SER A 42 -6.76 -18.97 9.08
N ALA A 43 -7.77 -18.51 8.32
CA ALA A 43 -9.02 -17.98 8.88
C ALA A 43 -9.76 -18.95 9.83
N LYS A 44 -9.57 -20.25 9.64
CA LYS A 44 -10.19 -21.34 10.43
C LYS A 44 -9.42 -21.66 11.71
N ASN A 45 -8.17 -21.21 11.80
CA ASN A 45 -7.21 -21.60 12.84
C ASN A 45 -6.79 -20.44 13.73
N ILE A 46 -7.11 -19.19 13.38
CA ILE A 46 -6.78 -18.01 14.18
C ILE A 46 -8.06 -17.37 14.73
N PRO A 47 -7.98 -16.57 15.81
CA PRO A 47 -9.15 -15.89 16.33
C PRO A 47 -9.79 -14.94 15.30
N ASP A 48 -11.13 -14.96 15.21
CA ASP A 48 -11.90 -14.14 14.24
C ASP A 48 -11.49 -12.67 14.25
N TYR A 49 -11.26 -12.10 15.42
CA TYR A 49 -10.87 -10.70 15.56
C TYR A 49 -9.49 -10.40 14.96
N VAL A 50 -8.56 -11.36 14.94
CA VAL A 50 -7.25 -11.23 14.28
C VAL A 50 -7.45 -11.32 12.78
N TRP A 51 -8.21 -12.32 12.33
CA TRP A 51 -8.55 -12.52 10.91
C TRP A 51 -9.24 -11.29 10.29
N GLU A 52 -10.26 -10.76 10.96
CA GLU A 52 -10.96 -9.58 10.47
C GLU A 52 -10.03 -8.38 10.32
N THR A 53 -9.09 -8.22 11.26
CA THR A 53 -8.10 -7.14 11.26
C THR A 53 -6.97 -7.39 10.25
N SER A 54 -6.63 -8.65 9.93
CA SER A 54 -5.57 -9.00 8.97
C SER A 54 -5.95 -8.65 7.53
N LYS A 55 -7.25 -8.52 7.21
CA LYS A 55 -7.72 -8.09 5.89
C LYS A 55 -7.41 -6.62 5.57
N ALA A 56 -7.12 -5.80 6.59
CA ALA A 56 -6.66 -4.43 6.36
C ALA A 56 -5.23 -4.41 5.81
N SER A 57 -4.96 -3.52 4.86
CA SER A 57 -3.69 -3.45 4.10
C SER A 57 -2.54 -2.72 4.81
N SER A 58 -2.54 -2.65 6.15
CA SER A 58 -1.53 -1.90 6.89
C SER A 58 -0.10 -2.38 6.60
N GLY A 59 0.77 -1.45 6.23
CA GLY A 59 2.17 -1.74 5.88
C GLY A 59 2.37 -2.32 4.47
N ALA A 60 1.29 -2.60 3.74
CA ALA A 60 1.38 -2.93 2.32
C ALA A 60 1.79 -1.70 1.50
N ARG A 61 2.58 -1.92 0.45
CA ARG A 61 3.00 -0.86 -0.48
C ARG A 61 3.21 -1.38 -1.89
N LEU A 62 3.01 -0.49 -2.86
CA LEU A 62 3.43 -0.67 -4.24
C LEU A 62 4.70 0.13 -4.50
N ARG A 63 5.69 -0.49 -5.16
CA ARG A 63 6.94 0.15 -5.57
C ARG A 63 7.24 -0.13 -7.03
N PHE A 64 7.66 0.89 -7.76
CA PHE A 64 8.05 0.80 -9.18
C PHE A 64 8.81 2.06 -9.57
N ARG A 65 9.47 2.03 -10.73
CA ARG A 65 10.04 3.21 -11.39
C ARG A 65 9.31 3.52 -12.68
N THR A 66 9.14 4.79 -12.95
CA THR A 66 8.60 5.26 -14.22
C THR A 66 9.11 6.66 -14.55
N ASP A 67 9.21 6.97 -15.84
CA ASP A 67 9.52 8.32 -16.33
C ASP A 67 8.26 9.15 -16.68
N SER A 68 7.08 8.58 -16.42
CA SER A 68 5.77 9.16 -16.69
C SER A 68 5.58 10.56 -16.09
N SER A 69 4.89 11.43 -16.84
CA SER A 69 4.48 12.78 -16.45
C SER A 69 3.12 12.82 -15.74
N ARG A 70 2.39 11.71 -15.75
CA ARG A 70 1.13 11.48 -15.05
C ARG A 70 1.14 10.12 -14.36
N LEU A 71 0.59 10.07 -13.15
CA LEU A 71 0.44 8.84 -12.41
C LEU A 71 -0.95 8.79 -11.80
N ALA A 72 -1.67 7.72 -12.07
CA ALA A 72 -2.96 7.43 -11.47
C ALA A 72 -3.01 6.02 -10.91
N LEU A 73 -3.90 5.79 -9.94
CA LEU A 73 -4.18 4.47 -9.41
C LEU A 73 -5.69 4.20 -9.48
N ARG A 74 -6.08 3.06 -10.03
CA ARG A 74 -7.47 2.56 -9.94
C ARG A 74 -7.55 1.62 -8.75
N MET A 75 -8.39 1.95 -7.78
CA MET A 75 -8.43 1.24 -6.51
C MET A 75 -9.84 1.23 -5.93
N GLU A 76 -10.22 0.10 -5.34
CA GLU A 76 -11.47 -0.11 -4.62
C GLU A 76 -11.24 -0.04 -3.11
N TRP A 77 -12.11 0.68 -2.40
CA TRP A 77 -12.24 0.58 -0.95
C TRP A 77 -13.44 -0.27 -0.61
N ILE A 78 -13.20 -1.45 -0.04
CA ILE A 78 -14.23 -2.41 0.35
C ILE A 78 -14.82 -2.02 1.71
N SER A 79 -13.95 -1.68 2.67
CA SER A 79 -14.37 -1.23 3.99
C SER A 79 -13.31 -0.35 4.63
N ILE A 80 -13.75 0.48 5.59
CA ILE A 80 -12.89 1.36 6.39
C ILE A 80 -13.31 1.16 7.84
N ALA A 81 -12.36 0.87 8.72
CA ALA A 81 -12.67 0.71 10.14
C ALA A 81 -13.23 2.03 10.72
N GLU A 82 -14.36 1.94 11.39
CA GLU A 82 -14.99 3.07 12.05
C GLU A 82 -14.49 3.16 13.49
N ASN A 83 -13.80 4.25 13.82
CA ASN A 83 -13.34 4.54 15.17
C ASN A 83 -13.06 6.04 15.29
N ASP A 84 -13.64 6.71 16.28
CA ASP A 84 -13.54 8.17 16.46
C ASP A 84 -12.11 8.67 16.65
N ASN A 85 -11.19 7.81 17.09
CA ASN A 85 -9.78 8.14 17.27
C ASN A 85 -8.98 8.06 15.95
N LEU A 86 -9.52 7.44 14.90
CA LEU A 86 -8.83 7.25 13.62
C LEU A 86 -9.17 8.38 12.66
N HIS A 87 -8.17 9.21 12.34
CA HIS A 87 -8.32 10.20 11.28
C HIS A 87 -8.41 9.53 9.90
N ARG A 88 -9.27 10.05 9.02
CA ARG A 88 -9.57 9.46 7.69
C ARG A 88 -8.34 9.22 6.83
N TYR A 89 -7.34 10.09 6.91
CA TYR A 89 -6.08 9.95 6.17
C TYR A 89 -5.27 8.73 6.62
N GLY A 90 -5.19 8.45 7.93
CA GLY A 90 -4.54 7.24 8.42
C GLY A 90 -5.36 5.99 8.11
N ALA A 91 -6.66 6.04 8.35
CA ALA A 91 -7.54 4.89 8.18
C ALA A 91 -7.67 4.44 6.72
N ALA A 92 -7.86 5.39 5.80
CA ALA A 92 -8.27 5.15 4.42
C ALA A 92 -7.37 5.79 3.36
N GLY A 93 -6.34 6.53 3.75
CA GLY A 93 -5.48 7.22 2.79
C GLY A 93 -4.54 6.29 2.04
N LEU A 94 -4.24 6.64 0.81
CA LEU A 94 -3.13 6.14 0.01
C LEU A 94 -2.02 7.20 0.04
N ASP A 95 -0.84 6.83 0.50
CA ASP A 95 0.28 7.76 0.72
C ASP A 95 1.32 7.65 -0.40
N ALA A 96 1.47 8.70 -1.21
CA ALA A 96 2.37 8.71 -2.35
C ALA A 96 3.72 9.34 -1.99
N TYR A 97 4.78 8.62 -2.30
CA TYR A 97 6.16 9.05 -2.20
C TYR A 97 6.84 9.00 -3.58
N VAL A 98 7.66 10.00 -3.88
CA VAL A 98 8.44 10.13 -5.11
C VAL A 98 9.88 10.40 -4.73
N ASP A 99 10.81 9.59 -5.25
CA ASP A 99 12.24 9.69 -4.97
C ASP A 99 12.54 9.68 -3.45
N GLY A 100 11.77 8.89 -2.69
CA GLY A 100 11.87 8.79 -1.23
C GLY A 100 11.20 9.92 -0.44
N GLU A 101 10.73 10.98 -1.10
CA GLU A 101 10.10 12.14 -0.50
C GLU A 101 8.57 12.03 -0.52
N TYR A 102 7.92 12.53 0.54
CA TYR A 102 6.46 12.57 0.61
C TYR A 102 5.89 13.56 -0.41
N LEU A 103 4.98 13.10 -1.25
CA LEU A 103 4.26 13.94 -2.21
C LEU A 103 2.90 14.37 -1.64
N ARG A 104 2.02 13.39 -1.40
CA ARG A 104 0.65 13.63 -0.96
C ARG A 104 -0.01 12.37 -0.43
N THR A 105 -1.09 12.55 0.32
CA THR A 105 -2.05 11.48 0.61
C THR A 105 -3.35 11.76 -0.16
N VAL A 106 -3.95 10.71 -0.72
CA VAL A 106 -5.31 10.75 -1.29
C VAL A 106 -6.24 9.86 -0.48
N VAL A 107 -7.50 10.24 -0.31
CA VAL A 107 -8.50 9.48 0.45
C VAL A 107 -9.71 9.22 -0.44
N PRO A 108 -10.40 8.07 -0.29
CA PRO A 108 -11.58 7.76 -1.10
C PRO A 108 -12.77 8.62 -0.67
N PRO A 109 -13.55 9.17 -1.62
CA PRO A 109 -14.79 9.85 -1.31
C PRO A 109 -15.91 8.87 -0.90
N SER A 110 -15.84 7.61 -1.32
CA SER A 110 -16.82 6.55 -1.03
C SER A 110 -16.21 5.14 -1.16
N LEU A 111 -16.93 4.13 -0.70
CA LEU A 111 -16.52 2.71 -0.73
C LEU A 111 -16.84 2.04 -2.07
N VAL A 112 -16.23 2.55 -3.14
CA VAL A 112 -16.35 2.01 -4.51
C VAL A 112 -14.98 2.10 -5.20
N VAL A 113 -14.92 1.71 -6.46
CA VAL A 113 -13.76 1.92 -7.32
C VAL A 113 -13.58 3.41 -7.63
N HIS A 114 -12.37 3.91 -7.44
CA HIS A 114 -11.96 5.26 -7.82
C HIS A 114 -10.70 5.22 -8.69
N GLU A 115 -10.61 6.13 -9.64
CA GLU A 115 -9.35 6.49 -10.29
C GLU A 115 -8.78 7.73 -9.60
N LEU A 116 -7.57 7.62 -9.09
CA LEU A 116 -6.94 8.63 -8.24
C LEU A 116 -5.71 9.16 -8.94
N ASP A 117 -5.78 10.40 -9.43
CA ASP A 117 -4.60 11.10 -9.93
C ASP A 117 -3.66 11.46 -8.75
N LEU A 118 -2.46 10.89 -8.78
CA LEU A 118 -1.41 11.20 -7.80
C LEU A 118 -0.62 12.45 -8.24
N PHE A 119 -0.25 12.52 -9.51
CA PHE A 119 0.29 13.71 -10.16
C PHE A 119 -0.02 13.73 -11.66
N SER A 120 0.04 14.91 -12.28
CA SER A 120 -0.12 15.10 -13.73
C SER A 120 0.64 16.33 -14.19
N GLY A 121 1.08 16.35 -15.44
CA GLY A 121 1.78 17.48 -16.06
C GLY A 121 3.16 17.77 -15.45
N VAL A 122 3.79 16.79 -14.80
CA VAL A 122 5.15 16.95 -14.29
C VAL A 122 6.18 16.67 -15.40
N THR A 123 7.40 17.20 -15.27
CA THR A 123 8.46 16.91 -16.25
C THR A 123 8.73 15.41 -16.35
N LYS A 124 8.85 14.87 -17.57
CA LYS A 124 9.27 13.48 -17.76
C LYS A 124 10.70 13.28 -17.27
N LYS A 125 10.86 12.42 -16.28
CA LYS A 125 12.14 11.99 -15.69
C LYS A 125 11.87 10.69 -14.93
N GLU A 126 12.83 9.77 -14.96
CA GLU A 126 12.74 8.56 -14.15
C GLU A 126 12.61 8.92 -12.67
N ARG A 127 11.69 8.25 -11.98
CA ARG A 127 11.37 8.45 -10.57
C ARG A 127 11.16 7.11 -9.88
N ASP A 128 11.60 7.00 -8.63
CA ASP A 128 11.20 5.93 -7.73
C ASP A 128 9.86 6.27 -7.09
N ILE A 129 8.85 5.44 -7.32
CA ILE A 129 7.51 5.61 -6.75
C ILE A 129 7.30 4.59 -5.64
N CYS A 130 6.79 5.05 -4.50
CA CYS A 130 6.34 4.19 -3.41
C CYS A 130 4.97 4.64 -2.92
N LEU A 131 3.98 3.76 -2.99
CA LEU A 131 2.61 4.04 -2.55
C LEU A 131 2.29 3.18 -1.32
N TYR A 132 2.11 3.79 -0.15
CA TYR A 132 1.68 3.07 1.06
C TYR A 132 0.16 2.98 1.10
N LEU A 133 -0.35 1.77 1.32
CA LEU A 133 -1.78 1.50 1.36
C LEU A 133 -2.42 1.85 2.71
N PRO A 134 -3.76 2.02 2.77
CA PRO A 134 -4.48 2.40 3.97
C PRO A 134 -4.21 1.51 5.19
N LEU A 135 -4.10 2.13 6.37
CA LEU A 135 -3.81 1.37 7.59
C LEU A 135 -5.00 0.55 8.06
N PHE A 136 -6.23 1.08 7.97
CA PHE A 136 -7.42 0.46 8.56
C PHE A 136 -8.52 0.22 7.52
N SER A 137 -8.15 -0.04 6.26
CA SER A 137 -9.11 -0.34 5.19
C SER A 137 -8.78 -1.65 4.50
N VAL A 138 -9.85 -2.37 4.13
CA VAL A 138 -9.80 -3.47 3.17
C VAL A 138 -9.94 -2.87 1.78
N VAL A 139 -9.01 -3.18 0.89
CA VAL A 139 -8.87 -2.51 -0.40
C VAL A 139 -8.44 -3.48 -1.49
N LYS A 140 -8.66 -3.10 -2.75
CA LYS A 140 -8.07 -3.75 -3.92
C LYS A 140 -7.43 -2.70 -4.81
N VAL A 141 -6.16 -2.88 -5.16
CA VAL A 141 -5.56 -2.09 -6.24
C VAL A 141 -5.82 -2.82 -7.55
N ILE A 142 -6.53 -2.16 -8.45
CA ILE A 142 -7.05 -2.73 -9.70
C ILE A 142 -6.12 -2.41 -10.87
N GLY A 143 -5.46 -1.26 -10.86
CA GLY A 143 -4.54 -0.92 -11.93
C GLY A 143 -3.71 0.33 -11.68
N LEU A 144 -2.57 0.37 -12.36
CA LEU A 144 -1.62 1.47 -12.37
C LEU A 144 -1.71 2.22 -13.71
N GLY A 145 -2.05 3.51 -13.66
CA GLY A 145 -2.14 4.37 -14.84
C GLY A 145 -0.88 5.21 -15.00
N ILE A 146 -0.18 5.07 -16.14
CA ILE A 146 0.94 5.93 -16.55
C ILE A 146 0.71 6.44 -17.97
N ASN A 147 1.47 7.44 -18.42
CA ASN A 147 1.37 7.90 -19.80
C ASN A 147 1.81 6.78 -20.76
N GLU A 148 1.08 6.62 -21.85
CA GLU A 148 1.39 5.65 -22.91
C GLU A 148 2.84 5.79 -23.40
N GLY A 149 3.56 4.67 -23.40
CA GLY A 149 4.95 4.60 -23.84
C GLY A 149 5.97 5.09 -22.81
N SER A 150 5.55 5.37 -21.58
CA SER A 150 6.47 5.61 -20.46
C SER A 150 7.12 4.31 -20.05
N ASN A 151 8.33 4.40 -19.50
CA ASN A 151 8.99 3.24 -18.95
C ASN A 151 8.28 2.79 -17.66
N LEU A 152 8.11 1.48 -17.49
CA LEU A 152 7.71 0.86 -16.23
C LEU A 152 8.78 -0.17 -15.85
N ALA A 153 9.54 0.11 -14.81
CA ALA A 153 10.67 -0.70 -14.40
C ALA A 153 10.60 -1.06 -12.91
N SER A 154 11.27 -2.15 -12.54
CA SER A 154 11.37 -2.55 -11.13
C SER A 154 12.01 -1.43 -10.29
N PRO A 155 11.55 -1.25 -9.04
CA PRO A 155 12.16 -0.30 -8.11
C PRO A 155 13.58 -0.74 -7.77
N GLU A 156 14.39 0.19 -7.28
CA GLU A 156 15.69 -0.19 -6.71
C GLU A 156 15.49 -1.22 -5.56
N PRO A 157 16.33 -2.27 -5.52
CA PRO A 157 16.24 -3.27 -4.46
C PRO A 157 16.56 -2.64 -3.10
N PHE A 158 16.01 -3.21 -2.04
CA PHE A 158 16.41 -2.83 -0.69
C PHE A 158 17.88 -3.18 -0.45
N THR A 159 18.62 -2.31 0.23
CA THR A 159 20.01 -2.56 0.64
C THR A 159 20.13 -3.89 1.40
N LEU A 160 19.14 -4.19 2.24
CA LEU A 160 19.04 -5.48 2.95
C LEU A 160 17.68 -6.14 2.61
N PRO A 161 17.67 -7.28 1.88
CA PRO A 161 16.44 -7.84 1.33
C PRO A 161 15.60 -8.64 2.34
N ASP A 162 16.16 -9.00 3.49
CA ASP A 162 15.41 -9.75 4.51
C ASP A 162 14.40 -8.83 5.21
N PRO A 163 13.11 -9.22 5.30
CA PRO A 163 12.08 -8.40 5.92
C PRO A 163 12.28 -8.25 7.43
N VAL A 164 11.87 -7.10 7.97
CA VAL A 164 11.62 -6.93 9.40
C VAL A 164 10.13 -7.16 9.66
N VAL A 165 9.82 -8.18 10.45
CA VAL A 165 8.45 -8.52 10.85
C VAL A 165 8.12 -7.81 12.16
N PHE A 166 7.04 -7.05 12.18
CA PHE A 166 6.51 -6.42 13.39
C PHE A 166 5.21 -7.09 13.79
N TYR A 167 5.16 -7.63 15.00
CA TYR A 167 3.93 -8.15 15.59
C TYR A 167 3.49 -7.24 16.74
N GLY A 168 2.19 -6.97 16.87
CA GLY A 168 1.70 -6.22 18.02
C GLY A 168 0.26 -5.74 17.90
N THR A 169 -0.07 -4.69 18.66
CA THR A 169 -1.44 -4.19 18.82
C THR A 169 -1.75 -3.02 17.87
N SER A 170 -2.63 -2.10 18.29
CA SER A 170 -3.06 -0.94 17.51
C SER A 170 -1.90 0.00 17.16
N ILE A 171 -0.89 0.13 18.03
CA ILE A 171 0.28 0.98 17.78
C ILE A 171 1.07 0.43 16.58
N THR A 172 1.29 -0.88 16.53
CA THR A 172 1.93 -1.57 15.40
C THR A 172 1.08 -1.46 14.14
N HIS A 173 -0.24 -1.64 14.27
CA HIS A 173 -1.18 -1.47 13.15
C HIS A 173 -1.06 -0.06 12.55
N GLY A 174 -0.81 0.95 13.37
CA GLY A 174 -0.68 2.34 12.95
C GLY A 174 -1.75 3.25 13.54
N GLY A 175 -2.43 2.85 14.60
CA GLY A 175 -3.29 3.71 15.42
C GLY A 175 -2.43 4.65 16.29
N CYS A 176 -2.50 5.99 16.18
CA CYS A 176 -3.27 6.83 15.25
C CYS A 176 -2.32 7.69 14.39
N ALA A 177 -1.50 7.04 13.56
CA ALA A 177 -0.63 7.70 12.60
C ALA A 177 -1.46 8.60 11.66
N SER A 178 -0.92 9.77 11.33
CA SER A 178 -1.63 10.79 10.54
C SER A 178 -1.94 10.36 9.10
N ARG A 179 -1.10 9.49 8.53
CA ARG A 179 -1.20 8.91 7.18
C ARG A 179 -0.41 7.59 7.13
N PRO A 180 -0.63 6.71 6.13
CA PRO A 180 -0.04 5.36 6.14
C PRO A 180 1.47 5.29 6.25
N GLY A 181 2.19 6.16 5.54
CA GLY A 181 3.65 6.20 5.58
C GLY A 181 4.21 6.59 6.96
N MET A 182 3.38 7.07 7.89
CA MET A 182 3.78 7.46 9.25
C MET A 182 3.56 6.39 10.31
N ALA A 183 3.03 5.21 9.96
CA ALA A 183 3.06 4.08 10.88
C ALA A 183 4.51 3.73 11.21
N TYR A 184 4.83 3.45 12.47
CA TYR A 184 6.23 3.28 12.87
C TYR A 184 6.95 2.12 12.14
N PRO A 185 6.29 0.99 11.77
CA PRO A 185 6.95 -0.02 10.95
C PRO A 185 7.41 0.54 9.60
N ALA A 186 6.61 1.40 8.97
CA ALA A 186 6.97 2.06 7.71
C ALA A 186 8.13 3.05 7.89
N LEU A 187 8.17 3.79 9.00
CA LEU A 187 9.29 4.68 9.34
C LEU A 187 10.60 3.91 9.52
N VAL A 188 10.55 2.79 10.27
CA VAL A 188 11.73 1.93 10.47
C VAL A 188 12.17 1.31 9.14
N GLY A 189 11.24 0.81 8.33
CA GLY A 189 11.55 0.24 7.02
C GLY A 189 12.26 1.20 6.08
N ARG A 190 11.84 2.47 6.04
CA ARG A 190 12.56 3.51 5.27
C ARG A 190 13.91 3.85 5.87
N HIS A 191 14.01 3.95 7.20
CA HIS A 191 15.26 4.30 7.86
C HIS A 191 16.35 3.22 7.70
N LEU A 192 15.95 1.94 7.71
CA LEU A 192 16.85 0.80 7.54
C LEU A 192 17.04 0.39 6.07
N ASP A 193 16.28 0.97 5.15
CA ASP A 193 16.14 0.52 3.77
C ASP A 193 15.89 -1.01 3.65
N ARG A 194 14.81 -1.46 4.30
CA ARG A 194 14.40 -2.87 4.38
C ARG A 194 12.93 -3.09 4.01
N PRO A 195 12.57 -4.29 3.53
CA PRO A 195 11.19 -4.72 3.53
C PRO A 195 10.66 -4.77 4.96
N VAL A 196 9.37 -4.45 5.11
CA VAL A 196 8.67 -4.51 6.39
C VAL A 196 7.37 -5.26 6.20
N ILE A 197 7.07 -6.14 7.15
CA ILE A 197 5.77 -6.81 7.27
C ILE A 197 5.14 -6.31 8.57
N ASN A 198 4.00 -5.65 8.46
CA ASN A 198 3.29 -5.09 9.60
C ASN A 198 2.15 -6.02 10.02
N LEU A 199 2.37 -6.84 11.05
CA LEU A 199 1.38 -7.72 11.67
C LEU A 199 0.85 -7.12 12.97
N GLY A 200 0.47 -5.84 12.91
CA GLY A 200 -0.28 -5.17 13.96
C GLY A 200 -1.77 -5.51 13.89
N PHE A 201 -2.35 -5.93 15.01
CA PHE A 201 -3.76 -6.25 15.15
C PHE A 201 -4.36 -5.39 16.26
N SER A 202 -5.10 -4.34 15.88
CA SER A 202 -5.69 -3.38 16.82
C SER A 202 -6.46 -4.07 17.96
N GLY A 203 -6.01 -3.87 19.21
CA GLY A 203 -6.60 -4.51 20.41
C GLY A 203 -6.30 -6.01 20.59
N ASN A 204 -5.59 -6.63 19.65
CA ASN A 204 -5.62 -8.09 19.44
C ASN A 204 -4.25 -8.76 19.27
N GLY A 205 -3.13 -8.01 19.29
CA GLY A 205 -1.79 -8.60 19.31
C GLY A 205 -1.41 -9.17 20.68
N LYS A 206 -2.01 -10.30 21.08
CA LYS A 206 -1.93 -10.86 22.44
C LYS A 206 -0.99 -12.06 22.60
N MET A 207 -0.22 -12.40 21.56
CA MET A 207 0.60 -13.60 21.49
C MET A 207 -0.24 -14.89 21.55
N ASP A 208 -1.36 -14.91 20.83
CA ASP A 208 -2.16 -16.12 20.65
C ASP A 208 -1.28 -17.23 20.05
N ILE A 209 -1.31 -18.43 20.66
CA ILE A 209 -0.39 -19.52 20.29
C ILE A 209 -0.62 -20.00 18.86
N GLU A 210 -1.86 -19.86 18.38
CA GLU A 210 -2.30 -20.16 17.02
C GLU A 210 -1.58 -19.32 15.96
N LEU A 211 -1.00 -18.17 16.36
CA LEU A 211 -0.22 -17.31 15.46
C LEU A 211 1.26 -17.70 15.43
N ALA A 212 1.76 -18.49 16.38
CA ALA A 212 3.19 -18.78 16.49
C ALA A 212 3.75 -19.49 15.25
N ASP A 213 2.99 -20.39 14.64
CA ASP A 213 3.41 -21.11 13.43
C ASP A 213 3.25 -20.27 12.14
N LEU A 214 2.55 -19.14 12.20
CA LEU A 214 2.33 -18.22 11.07
C LEU A 214 3.38 -17.09 11.00
N LEU A 215 4.13 -16.86 12.08
CA LEU A 215 5.10 -15.77 12.26
C LEU A 215 6.54 -16.22 12.02
#